data_AF-A0A183D2A5-F1
#
_entry.id   AF-A0A183D2A5-F1
#
_cell.length_a   1.000
_cell.length_b   1.000
_cell.length_c   1.000
_cell.angle_alpha   90.00
_cell.angle_beta   90.00
_cell.angle_gamma   90.00
#
_symmetry.space_group_name_H-M   'P 1'
#
loop_
_entity.id
_entity.type
_entity.pdbx_description
1 polymer ?
#
loop_
_entity_poly.entity_id
_entity_poly.type
_entity_poly.pdbx_seq_one_letter_code
_entity_poly.pdbx_strand_id
1 'polypeptide(L)'
;MNNAKKVIEKAQFNPNDTFPNEKNSDLRDAIGNVVENTVFYCNLALHFPSVVVQRYKKDLEWQFLFNWAYNFATVARLHDDAAEKLLDLAGQQLEIIPRREDFRNPYDKKVIKEELEREAVRKLDEAMKKKHEEKKLELKKKKNRPTLSRIDL
;
A
#
# COMPACT_ATOMS: atom_id res chain seq x y z
N MET A 1 -20.84 -10.05 -5.77
CA MET A 1 -21.24 -9.03 -4.77
C MET A 1 -22.71 -8.61 -4.82
N ASN A 2 -23.28 -7.96 -5.85
CA ASN A 2 -24.68 -7.47 -5.77
C ASN A 2 -25.72 -8.57 -5.49
N ASN A 3 -25.59 -9.73 -6.14
CA ASN A 3 -26.48 -10.87 -5.89
C ASN A 3 -26.30 -11.43 -4.46
N ALA A 4 -25.05 -11.52 -3.99
CA ALA A 4 -24.73 -11.97 -2.63
C ALA A 4 -25.30 -11.01 -1.57
N LYS A 5 -25.20 -9.69 -1.80
CA LYS A 5 -25.85 -8.66 -0.98
C LYS A 5 -27.34 -8.93 -0.81
N LYS A 6 -28.06 -9.19 -1.92
CA LYS A 6 -29.50 -9.49 -1.87
C LYS A 6 -29.81 -10.75 -1.06
N VAL A 7 -28.97 -11.78 -1.13
CA VAL A 7 -29.13 -13.00 -0.32
C VAL A 7 -28.98 -12.69 1.17
N ILE A 8 -27.95 -11.93 1.54
CA ILE A 8 -27.69 -11.51 2.93
C ILE A 8 -28.84 -10.66 3.47
N GLU A 9 -29.29 -9.67 2.69
CA GLU A 9 -30.41 -8.79 3.08
C GLU A 9 -31.72 -9.56 3.21
N LYS A 10 -32.01 -10.49 2.30
CA LYS A 10 -33.20 -11.35 2.37
C LYS A 10 -33.19 -12.26 3.60
N ALA A 11 -32.01 -12.74 4.00
CA ALA A 11 -31.85 -13.52 5.22
C ALA A 11 -31.86 -12.67 6.50
N GLN A 12 -31.91 -11.34 6.38
CA GLN A 12 -31.81 -10.38 7.50
C GLN A 12 -30.58 -10.60 8.38
N PHE A 13 -29.49 -11.09 7.78
CA PHE A 13 -28.25 -11.41 8.49
C PHE A 13 -27.47 -10.13 8.78
N ASN A 14 -27.13 -9.91 10.05
CA ASN A 14 -26.28 -8.81 10.48
C ASN A 14 -24.81 -9.25 10.53
N PRO A 15 -23.85 -8.35 10.24
CA PRO A 15 -22.42 -8.67 10.30
C PRO A 15 -21.95 -9.23 11.65
N ASN A 16 -22.60 -8.85 12.76
CA ASN A 16 -22.27 -9.30 14.11
C ASN A 16 -22.96 -10.62 14.49
N ASP A 17 -23.83 -11.16 13.64
CA ASP A 17 -24.53 -12.41 13.91
C ASP A 17 -23.55 -13.59 13.87
N THR A 18 -23.94 -14.68 14.53
CA THR A 18 -23.15 -15.92 14.47
C THR A 18 -23.09 -16.43 13.04
N PHE A 19 -21.87 -16.74 12.59
CA PHE A 19 -21.65 -17.19 11.22
C PHE A 19 -22.50 -18.43 10.86
N PRO A 20 -23.12 -18.49 9.66
CA PRO A 20 -24.03 -19.57 9.31
C PRO A 20 -23.34 -20.94 9.28
N ASN A 21 -24.07 -21.95 9.77
CA ASN A 21 -23.68 -23.35 9.70
C ASN A 21 -23.96 -23.96 8.31
N GLU A 22 -23.47 -25.18 8.06
CA GLU A 22 -23.54 -25.84 6.75
C GLU A 22 -24.96 -26.00 6.18
N LYS A 23 -25.98 -26.01 7.03
CA LYS A 23 -27.39 -26.07 6.61
C LYS A 23 -27.85 -24.83 5.84
N ASN A 24 -27.14 -23.71 6.00
CA ASN A 24 -27.39 -22.44 5.32
C ASN A 24 -26.24 -22.10 4.35
N SER A 25 -25.85 -23.08 3.51
CA SER A 25 -24.74 -22.95 2.56
C SER A 25 -24.85 -21.71 1.67
N ASP A 26 -26.05 -21.42 1.16
CA ASP A 26 -26.27 -20.27 0.25
C ASP A 26 -25.95 -18.93 0.91
N LEU A 27 -26.35 -18.76 2.19
CA LEU A 27 -26.03 -17.55 2.95
C LEU A 27 -24.54 -17.51 3.29
N ARG A 28 -23.96 -18.65 3.68
CA ARG A 28 -22.53 -18.77 3.98
C ARG A 28 -21.67 -18.35 2.79
N ASP A 29 -22.00 -18.86 1.61
CA ASP A 29 -21.28 -18.60 0.37
C ASP A 29 -21.49 -17.15 -0.09
N ALA A 30 -22.68 -16.59 0.11
CA ALA A 30 -22.94 -15.17 -0.14
C ALA A 30 -22.07 -14.26 0.76
N ILE A 31 -21.94 -14.58 2.05
CA ILE A 31 -21.07 -13.85 2.99
C ILE A 31 -19.62 -13.98 2.56
N GLY A 32 -19.14 -15.20 2.29
CA GLY A 32 -17.78 -15.44 1.78
C GLY A 32 -17.50 -14.63 0.52
N ASN A 33 -18.42 -14.65 -0.46
CA ASN A 33 -18.31 -13.87 -1.68
C ASN A 33 -18.18 -12.36 -1.42
N VAL A 34 -18.90 -11.82 -0.44
CA VAL A 34 -18.81 -10.40 -0.10
C VAL A 34 -17.48 -10.08 0.56
N VAL A 35 -17.08 -10.86 1.56
CA VAL A 35 -15.83 -10.62 2.32
C VAL A 35 -14.61 -10.77 1.42
N GLU A 36 -14.48 -11.89 0.70
CA GLU A 36 -13.33 -12.17 -0.15
C GLU A 36 -13.19 -11.17 -1.30
N ASN A 37 -14.30 -10.86 -2.00
CA ASN A 37 -14.25 -9.87 -3.08
C ASN A 37 -13.92 -8.48 -2.55
N THR A 38 -14.41 -8.11 -1.37
CA THR A 38 -14.09 -6.81 -0.76
C THR A 38 -12.59 -6.70 -0.50
N VAL A 39 -11.98 -7.71 0.12
CA VAL A 39 -10.53 -7.75 0.38
C VAL A 39 -9.74 -7.75 -0.93
N PHE A 40 -10.17 -8.51 -1.93
CA PHE A 40 -9.56 -8.51 -3.25
C PHE A 40 -9.58 -7.12 -3.91
N TYR A 41 -10.73 -6.42 -3.87
CA TYR A 41 -10.82 -5.06 -4.39
C TYR A 41 -9.99 -4.05 -3.59
N CYS A 42 -9.88 -4.21 -2.27
CA CYS A 42 -8.97 -3.40 -1.45
C CYS A 42 -7.53 -3.56 -1.92
N ASN A 43 -7.12 -4.80 -2.19
CA ASN A 43 -5.80 -5.11 -2.73
C ASN A 43 -5.57 -4.43 -4.10
N LEU A 44 -6.55 -4.48 -5.01
CA LEU A 44 -6.50 -3.78 -6.29
C LEU A 44 -6.44 -2.25 -6.14
N ALA A 45 -7.22 -1.69 -5.21
CA ALA A 45 -7.25 -0.25 -4.95
C ALA A 45 -5.88 0.28 -4.50
N LEU A 46 -5.13 -0.54 -3.76
CA LEU A 46 -3.80 -0.20 -3.29
C LEU A 46 -2.71 -0.36 -4.35
N HIS A 47 -2.78 -1.41 -5.17
CA HIS A 47 -1.76 -1.67 -6.21
C HIS A 47 -1.97 -0.86 -7.49
N PHE A 48 -3.23 -0.53 -7.80
CA PHE A 48 -3.62 0.17 -9.03
C PHE A 48 -4.49 1.40 -8.72
N PRO A 49 -4.04 2.32 -7.85
CA PRO A 49 -4.86 3.43 -7.37
C PRO A 49 -5.33 4.34 -8.51
N SER A 50 -4.53 4.56 -9.55
CA SER A 50 -4.90 5.41 -10.68
C SER A 50 -6.12 4.91 -11.46
N VAL A 51 -6.36 3.59 -11.49
CA VAL A 51 -7.48 2.99 -12.23
C VAL A 51 -8.67 2.79 -11.29
N VAL A 52 -8.43 2.16 -10.14
CA VAL A 52 -9.50 1.74 -9.23
C VAL A 52 -10.13 2.94 -8.51
N VAL A 53 -9.33 3.90 -8.03
CA VAL A 53 -9.87 5.12 -7.39
C VAL A 53 -10.69 5.94 -8.40
N GLN A 54 -10.22 6.02 -9.65
CA GLN A 54 -10.96 6.71 -10.70
C GLN A 54 -12.30 6.03 -10.99
N ARG A 55 -12.31 4.70 -11.08
CA ARG A 55 -13.53 3.91 -11.29
C ARG A 55 -14.50 4.02 -10.11
N TYR A 56 -13.97 4.04 -8.87
CA TYR A 56 -14.71 4.25 -7.64
C TYR A 56 -15.44 5.59 -7.60
N LYS A 57 -14.74 6.67 -7.97
CA LYS A 57 -15.31 8.02 -7.95
C LYS A 57 -16.30 8.31 -9.08
N LYS A 58 -16.24 7.57 -10.19
CA LYS A 58 -17.07 7.81 -11.38
C LYS A 58 -18.39 7.02 -11.42
N ASP A 59 -18.42 5.84 -10.82
CA ASP A 59 -19.60 4.97 -10.85
C ASP A 59 -20.20 4.89 -9.45
N LEU A 60 -21.26 5.67 -9.24
CA LEU A 60 -21.95 5.78 -7.96
C LEU A 60 -22.62 4.46 -7.54
N GLU A 61 -23.19 3.69 -8.47
CA GLU A 61 -23.84 2.42 -8.14
C GLU A 61 -22.81 1.43 -7.58
N TRP A 62 -21.65 1.34 -8.25
CA TRP A 62 -20.56 0.52 -7.76
C TRP A 62 -19.97 1.07 -6.45
N GLN A 63 -19.85 2.40 -6.33
CA GLN A 63 -19.39 3.05 -5.10
C GLN A 63 -20.27 2.68 -3.90
N PHE A 64 -21.60 2.80 -4.02
CA PHE A 64 -22.53 2.45 -2.95
C PHE A 64 -22.49 0.97 -2.59
N LEU A 65 -22.43 0.09 -3.60
CA LEU A 65 -22.29 -1.34 -3.38
C LEU A 65 -21.00 -1.67 -2.64
N PHE A 66 -19.88 -1.08 -3.06
CA PHE A 66 -18.58 -1.31 -2.44
C PHE A 66 -18.52 -0.75 -1.02
N ASN A 67 -19.09 0.43 -0.75
CA ASN A 67 -19.15 1.00 0.60
C ASN A 67 -19.95 0.11 1.56
N TRP A 68 -21.08 -0.42 1.08
CA TRP A 68 -21.85 -1.39 1.85
C TRP A 68 -21.02 -2.65 2.14
N ALA A 69 -20.34 -3.20 1.13
CA ALA A 69 -19.54 -4.42 1.27
C ALA A 69 -18.32 -4.22 2.18
N TYR A 70 -17.66 -3.06 2.06
CA TYR A 70 -16.58 -2.61 2.94
C TYR A 70 -17.03 -2.59 4.40
N ASN A 71 -18.10 -1.85 4.71
CA ASN A 71 -18.63 -1.77 6.06
C ASN A 71 -19.06 -3.13 6.59
N PHE A 72 -19.71 -3.95 5.75
CA PHE A 72 -20.07 -5.31 6.11
C PHE A 72 -18.84 -6.14 6.49
N ALA A 73 -17.81 -6.16 5.65
CA ALA A 73 -16.59 -6.95 5.88
C ALA A 73 -15.83 -6.47 7.12
N THR A 74 -15.70 -5.14 7.31
CA THR A 74 -15.03 -4.53 8.47
C THR A 74 -15.70 -4.89 9.79
N VAL A 75 -17.05 -4.89 9.83
CA VAL A 75 -17.79 -5.23 11.05
C VAL A 75 -17.81 -6.75 11.27
N ALA A 76 -18.02 -7.54 10.21
CA ALA A 76 -18.09 -8.99 10.33
C ALA A 76 -16.79 -9.63 10.81
N ARG A 77 -15.63 -9.02 10.51
CA ARG A 77 -14.29 -9.51 10.90
C ARG A 77 -14.04 -10.98 10.56
N LEU A 78 -14.63 -11.45 9.46
CA LEU A 78 -14.46 -12.81 8.93
C LEU A 78 -13.21 -12.91 8.03
N HIS A 79 -12.11 -12.27 8.45
CA HIS A 79 -10.87 -12.17 7.70
C HIS A 79 -9.68 -12.08 8.66
N ASP A 80 -8.47 -12.31 8.17
CA ASP A 80 -7.25 -12.30 8.99
C ASP A 80 -6.68 -10.88 9.21
N ASP A 81 -5.69 -10.76 10.09
CA ASP A 81 -5.03 -9.48 10.40
C ASP A 81 -4.40 -8.81 9.16
N ALA A 82 -4.01 -9.60 8.15
CA ALA A 82 -3.46 -9.09 6.91
C ALA A 82 -4.55 -8.39 6.08
N ALA A 83 -5.73 -8.99 5.96
CA ALA A 83 -6.89 -8.40 5.34
C ALA A 83 -7.41 -7.18 6.11
N GLU A 84 -7.37 -7.17 7.45
CA GLU A 84 -7.77 -6.00 8.26
C GLU A 84 -6.90 -4.78 7.92
N LYS A 85 -5.57 -4.98 7.79
CA LYS A 85 -4.64 -3.92 7.34
C LYS A 85 -4.93 -3.45 5.92
N LEU A 86 -5.27 -4.36 5.00
CA LEU A 86 -5.64 -3.99 3.63
C LEU A 86 -6.92 -3.16 3.61
N LEU A 87 -7.92 -3.50 4.41
CA LEU A 87 -9.16 -2.73 4.56
C LEU A 87 -8.89 -1.33 5.10
N ASP A 88 -8.05 -1.17 6.13
CA ASP A 88 -7.68 0.14 6.67
C ASP A 88 -6.99 1.02 5.61
N LEU A 89 -5.98 0.47 4.93
CA LEU A 89 -5.23 1.20 3.91
C LEU A 89 -6.11 1.56 2.71
N ALA A 90 -6.91 0.61 2.21
CA ALA A 90 -7.80 0.82 1.08
C ALA A 90 -8.92 1.79 1.42
N GLY A 91 -9.46 1.74 2.64
CA GLY A 91 -10.46 2.68 3.12
C GLY A 91 -9.96 4.13 3.10
N GLN A 92 -8.72 4.37 3.53
CA GLN A 92 -8.06 5.68 3.46
C GLN A 92 -7.70 6.09 2.02
N GLN A 93 -7.30 5.13 1.18
CA GLN A 93 -6.97 5.36 -0.23
C GLN A 93 -8.21 5.75 -1.05
N LEU A 94 -9.35 5.12 -0.77
CA LEU A 94 -10.65 5.36 -1.43
C LEU A 94 -11.47 6.46 -0.75
N GLU A 95 -11.02 6.98 0.39
CA GLU A 95 -11.72 8.02 1.17
C GLU A 95 -13.08 7.54 1.70
N ILE A 96 -13.19 6.24 2.00
CA ILE A 96 -14.33 5.64 2.71
C ILE A 96 -14.24 5.99 4.20
N ILE A 97 -13.02 6.01 4.74
CA ILE A 97 -12.69 6.48 6.08
C ILE A 97 -11.73 7.69 5.98
N PRO A 98 -11.67 8.53 7.03
CA PRO A 98 -10.74 9.65 7.06
C PRO A 98 -9.29 9.21 6.84
N ARG A 99 -8.59 9.92 5.96
CA ARG A 99 -7.17 9.69 5.69
C ARG A 99 -6.33 10.31 6.81
N ARG A 100 -5.39 9.54 7.37
CA ARG A 100 -4.38 10.07 8.31
C ARG A 100 -3.43 11.04 7.60
N GLU A 101 -2.90 12.02 8.33
CA GLU A 101 -1.99 13.02 7.75
C GLU A 101 -0.71 12.40 7.18
N ASP A 102 -0.22 11.34 7.81
CA ASP A 102 0.97 10.57 7.41
C ASP A 102 0.65 9.41 6.47
N PHE A 103 -0.59 9.29 6.00
CA PHE A 103 -1.00 8.17 5.15
C PHE A 103 -0.15 8.12 3.88
N ARG A 104 0.49 6.97 3.68
CA ARG A 104 1.21 6.65 2.48
C ARG A 104 0.90 5.23 2.05
N ASN A 105 0.41 5.07 0.82
CA ASN A 105 0.11 3.75 0.28
C ASN A 105 1.41 2.99 -0.01
N PRO A 106 1.70 1.90 0.71
CA PRO A 106 2.95 1.16 0.56
C PRO A 106 2.99 0.29 -0.71
N TYR A 107 1.88 0.19 -1.46
CA TYR A 107 1.76 -0.62 -2.66
C TYR A 107 1.76 0.20 -3.95
N ASP A 108 1.79 1.54 -3.88
CA ASP A 108 1.83 2.38 -5.07
C ASP A 108 3.20 2.30 -5.75
N LYS A 109 3.25 1.53 -6.84
CA LYS A 109 4.48 1.30 -7.62
C LYS A 109 5.11 2.59 -8.14
N LYS A 110 4.32 3.64 -8.41
CA LYS A 110 4.88 4.91 -8.88
C LYS A 110 5.67 5.57 -7.76
N VAL A 111 5.07 5.67 -6.58
CA VAL A 111 5.71 6.28 -5.41
C VAL A 111 6.91 5.44 -4.96
N ILE A 112 6.82 4.11 -4.97
CA ILE A 112 7.96 3.23 -4.67
C ILE A 112 9.11 3.47 -5.64
N LYS A 113 8.82 3.55 -6.95
CA LYS A 113 9.84 3.79 -7.98
C LYS A 113 10.52 5.14 -7.80
N GLU A 114 9.74 6.19 -7.58
CA GLU A 114 10.26 7.55 -7.35
C GLU A 114 11.16 7.62 -6.11
N GLU A 115 10.82 6.90 -5.03
CA GLU A 115 11.67 6.82 -3.84
C GLU A 115 12.98 6.08 -4.08
N LEU A 116 12.91 4.94 -4.78
CA LEU A 116 14.10 4.17 -5.12
C LEU A 116 15.07 4.99 -5.99
N GLU A 117 14.54 5.74 -6.95
CA GLU A 117 15.32 6.66 -7.78
C GLU A 117 15.94 7.80 -6.95
N ARG A 118 15.17 8.42 -6.05
CA ARG A 118 15.70 9.46 -5.14
C ARG A 118 16.80 8.91 -4.23
N GLU A 119 16.63 7.72 -3.69
CA GLU A 119 17.64 7.08 -2.85
C GLU A 119 18.91 6.75 -3.64
N ALA A 120 18.77 6.28 -4.89
CA ALA A 120 19.89 6.02 -5.77
C ALA A 120 20.69 7.30 -6.08
N VAL A 121 20.01 8.42 -6.38
CA VAL A 121 20.65 9.72 -6.60
C VAL A 121 21.41 10.19 -5.35
N ARG A 122 20.78 10.09 -4.17
CA ARG A 122 21.43 10.45 -2.90
C ARG A 122 22.71 9.63 -2.66
N LYS A 123 22.67 8.32 -2.89
CA LYS A 123 23.85 7.45 -2.73
C LYS A 123 24.97 7.81 -3.71
N LEU A 124 24.63 8.18 -4.94
CA LEU A 124 25.61 8.65 -5.93
C LEU A 124 26.27 9.96 -5.50
N ASP A 125 25.49 10.93 -5.01
CA ASP A 125 26.01 12.21 -4.53
C ASP A 125 26.93 12.04 -3.32
N GLU A 126 26.56 11.18 -2.37
CA GLU A 126 27.38 10.84 -1.20
C GLU A 126 28.69 10.17 -1.62
N ALA A 127 28.66 9.24 -2.58
CA ALA A 127 29.85 8.59 -3.11
C ALA A 127 30.77 9.58 -3.85
N MET A 128 30.20 10.50 -4.62
CA MET A 128 30.95 11.56 -5.31
C MET A 128 31.62 12.52 -4.34
N LYS A 129 30.92 12.91 -3.26
CA LYS A 129 31.50 13.74 -2.19
C LYS A 129 32.66 13.04 -1.49
N LYS A 130 32.49 11.78 -1.08
CA LYS A 130 33.56 10.97 -0.47
C LYS A 130 34.78 10.86 -1.39
N LYS A 131 34.57 10.54 -2.67
CA LYS A 131 35.65 10.46 -3.66
C LYS A 131 36.36 11.81 -3.85
N HIS A 132 35.62 12.91 -3.79
CA HIS A 132 36.22 14.25 -3.88
C HIS A 132 37.08 14.56 -2.63
N GLU A 133 36.60 14.23 -1.44
CA GLU A 133 37.33 14.41 -0.18
C GLU A 133 38.59 13.56 -0.12
N GLU A 134 38.51 12.28 -0.52
CA GLU A 134 39.66 11.38 -0.63
C GLU A 134 40.73 11.95 -1.58
N LYS A 135 40.33 12.40 -2.77
CA LYS A 135 41.25 13.07 -3.70
C LYS A 135 41.91 14.31 -3.10
N LYS A 136 41.18 15.15 -2.37
CA LYS A 136 41.74 16.32 -1.68
C LYS A 136 42.76 15.91 -0.61
N LEU A 137 42.46 14.86 0.17
CA LEU A 137 43.36 14.31 1.18
C LEU A 137 44.64 13.73 0.56
N GLU A 138 44.54 12.99 -0.54
CA GLU A 138 45.71 12.47 -1.27
C GLU A 138 46.60 13.58 -1.82
N LEU A 139 46.02 14.63 -2.41
CA LEU A 139 46.77 15.78 -2.92
C LEU A 139 47.52 16.51 -1.80
N LYS A 140 46.89 16.69 -0.62
CA LYS A 140 47.57 17.24 0.56
C LYS A 140 48.73 16.36 1.02
N LYS A 141 48.54 15.03 1.07
CA LYS A 141 49.60 14.08 1.43
C LYS A 141 50.78 14.13 0.44
N LYS A 142 50.51 14.25 -0.87
CA LYS A 142 51.57 14.36 -1.90
C LYS A 142 52.36 15.66 -1.78
N LYS A 143 51.72 16.79 -1.49
CA LYS A 143 52.40 18.09 -1.30
C LYS A 143 53.32 18.12 -0.08
N ASN A 144 52.97 17.42 1.00
CA ASN A 144 53.75 17.38 2.23
C ASN A 144 54.79 16.24 2.27
N ARG A 145 55.04 15.54 1.15
CA ARG A 145 56.11 14.53 1.09
C ARG A 145 57.48 15.22 0.99
N PRO A 146 58.46 14.85 1.84
CA PRO A 146 59.82 15.36 1.72
C PRO A 146 60.40 14.96 0.36
N THR A 147 60.90 15.93 -0.41
CA THR A 147 61.65 15.67 -1.64
C THR A 147 63.13 15.51 -1.31
N LEU A 148 63.74 14.41 -1.75
CA LEU A 148 65.20 14.26 -1.75
C LEU A 148 65.78 15.27 -2.75
N SER A 149 66.28 16.40 -2.25
CA SER A 149 67.16 17.26 -3.03
C SER A 149 68.45 16.48 -3.29
N ARG A 150 68.80 16.27 -4.57
CA ARG A 150 70.11 15.75 -4.96
C ARG A 150 71.18 16.68 -4.37
N ILE A 151 72.01 16.11 -3.51
CA ILE A 151 73.28 16.71 -3.11
C ILE A 151 74.22 16.32 -4.25
N ASP A 152 74.50 17.29 -5.12
CA ASP A 152 75.53 17.14 -6.16
C ASP A 152 76.90 17.20 -5.45
N LEU A 153 77.73 16.19 -5.74
CA LEU A 153 79.09 15.97 -5.24
C LEU A 153 80.10 16.29 -6.34
#